data_AF-A0A920J9E5-F1
#
_entry.id   AF-A0A920J9E5-F1
#
_cell.length_a   1.000
_cell.length_b   1.000
_cell.length_c   1.000
_cell.angle_alpha   90.00
_cell.angle_beta   90.00
_cell.angle_gamma   90.00
#
_symmetry.space_group_name_H-M   'P 1'
#
loop_
_entity.id
_entity.type
_entity.pdbx_description
1 polymer ?
#
loop_
_entity_poly.entity_id
_entity_poly.type
_entity_poly.pdbx_seq_one_letter_code
_entity_poly.pdbx_strand_id
1 'polypeptide(L)'
;MEEYEIRKEENKRFCEKLGFDFIDADYDKDNWFQRVKGLENEPERGKRCTVCFDMRFERSALYAHENNFNYFATTLGISRWKDMNQINDSGKRAAERYEDVSYWDFNWRKDGGSSRMIEISKRENFYQQEYCGCVYSLRDTNRWRRENNRDRIIRGVKFYS
;
A
#
# COMPACT_ATOMS: atom_id res chain seq x y z
N MET A 1 17.29 -4.68 -7.63
CA MET A 1 16.29 -5.21 -6.69
C MET A 1 14.90 -4.74 -7.13
N GLU A 2 13.92 -5.64 -7.17
CA GLU A 2 12.54 -5.28 -7.51
C GLU A 2 11.91 -4.48 -6.37
N GLU A 3 11.04 -3.50 -6.69
CA GLU A 3 10.38 -2.64 -5.71
C GLU A 3 9.67 -3.44 -4.59
N TYR A 4 9.04 -4.56 -4.96
CA TYR A 4 8.36 -5.45 -4.02
C TYR A 4 9.31 -5.94 -2.92
N GLU A 5 10.45 -6.50 -3.33
CA GLU A 5 11.45 -7.06 -2.40
C GLU A 5 12.04 -5.99 -1.48
N ILE A 6 12.37 -4.79 -2.00
CA ILE A 6 12.88 -3.69 -1.16
C ILE A 6 11.93 -3.40 0.01
N ARG A 7 10.64 -3.28 -0.30
CA ARG A 7 9.61 -2.88 0.66
C ARG A 7 9.24 -4.01 1.60
N LYS A 8 9.23 -5.25 1.09
CA LYS A 8 8.97 -6.44 1.87
C LYS A 8 10.05 -6.61 2.94
N GLU A 9 11.31 -6.60 2.54
CA GLU A 9 12.43 -6.75 3.47
C GLU A 9 12.49 -5.61 4.49
N GLU A 10 12.17 -4.37 4.08
CA GLU A 10 12.10 -3.25 5.01
C GLU A 10 10.97 -3.39 6.05
N ASN A 11 9.77 -3.80 5.62
CA ASN A 11 8.65 -4.03 6.53
C ASN A 11 8.95 -5.20 7.48
N LYS A 12 9.45 -6.31 6.94
CA LYS A 12 9.85 -7.49 7.71
C LYS A 12 10.88 -7.14 8.78
N ARG A 13 11.96 -6.44 8.43
CA ARG A 13 12.98 -5.95 9.37
C ARG A 13 12.37 -5.13 10.50
N PHE A 14 11.41 -4.26 10.18
CA PHE A 14 10.78 -3.41 11.19
C PHE A 14 9.81 -4.19 12.09
N CYS A 15 9.03 -5.12 11.54
CA CYS A 15 8.20 -6.04 12.33
C CYS A 15 9.06 -6.86 13.30
N GLU A 16 10.15 -7.46 12.82
CA GLU A 16 11.10 -8.21 13.65
C GLU A 16 11.66 -7.36 14.79
N LYS A 17 12.07 -6.12 14.51
CA LYS A 17 12.54 -5.18 15.54
C LYS A 17 11.49 -4.89 16.63
N LEU A 18 10.21 -4.82 16.24
CA LEU A 18 9.10 -4.58 17.17
C LEU A 18 8.58 -5.84 17.86
N GLY A 19 9.06 -7.03 17.45
CA GLY A 19 8.56 -8.31 17.94
C GLY A 19 7.17 -8.67 17.37
N PHE A 20 6.83 -8.17 16.19
CA PHE A 20 5.61 -8.53 15.48
C PHE A 20 5.84 -9.69 14.51
N ASP A 21 4.88 -10.62 14.46
CA ASP A 21 4.85 -11.63 13.42
C ASP A 21 4.68 -10.99 12.04
N PHE A 22 5.42 -11.50 11.06
CA PHE A 22 5.35 -11.06 9.68
C PHE A 22 4.92 -12.23 8.81
N ILE A 23 3.83 -12.04 8.08
CA ILE A 23 3.28 -13.04 7.15
C ILE A 23 3.48 -12.51 5.74
N ASP A 24 4.31 -13.21 4.96
CA ASP A 24 4.46 -12.97 3.52
C ASP A 24 3.36 -13.73 2.80
N ALA A 25 2.41 -13.01 2.22
CA ALA A 25 1.38 -13.59 1.36
C ALA A 25 1.83 -13.50 -0.10
N ASP A 26 1.55 -14.55 -0.89
CA ASP A 26 2.03 -14.65 -2.27
C ASP A 26 1.74 -13.39 -3.11
N TYR A 27 2.80 -12.88 -3.75
CA TYR A 27 2.74 -11.74 -4.66
C TYR A 27 2.24 -12.17 -6.04
N ASP A 28 0.92 -12.27 -6.18
CA ASP A 28 0.26 -12.70 -7.41
C ASP A 28 0.17 -11.56 -8.46
N LYS A 29 1.30 -11.27 -9.08
CA LYS A 29 1.41 -10.21 -10.11
C LYS A 29 0.50 -10.48 -11.31
N ASP A 30 0.34 -11.74 -11.71
CA ASP A 30 -0.34 -12.12 -12.96
C ASP A 30 -1.85 -11.93 -12.82
N ASN A 31 -2.44 -12.35 -11.69
CA ASN A 31 -3.82 -12.04 -11.34
C ASN A 31 -4.05 -10.53 -11.22
N TRP A 32 -3.11 -9.77 -10.64
CA TRP A 32 -3.22 -8.32 -10.61
C TRP A 32 -3.29 -7.73 -12.02
N PHE A 33 -2.41 -8.15 -12.94
CA PHE A 33 -2.44 -7.70 -14.34
C PHE A 33 -3.74 -8.10 -15.06
N GLN A 34 -4.26 -9.30 -14.80
CA GLN A 34 -5.55 -9.72 -15.35
C GLN A 34 -6.70 -8.84 -14.85
N ARG A 35 -6.75 -8.53 -13.56
CA ARG A 35 -7.80 -7.69 -12.95
C ARG A 35 -7.78 -6.24 -13.42
N VAL A 36 -6.60 -5.68 -13.71
CA VAL A 36 -6.46 -4.27 -14.15
C VAL A 36 -6.44 -4.11 -15.68
N LYS A 37 -6.62 -5.19 -16.44
CA LYS A 37 -6.67 -5.13 -17.91
C LYS A 37 -7.79 -4.19 -18.37
N GLY A 38 -7.47 -3.28 -19.28
CA GLY A 38 -8.37 -2.22 -19.74
C GLY A 38 -8.39 -0.97 -18.84
N LEU A 39 -7.71 -0.98 -17.69
CA LEU A 39 -7.58 0.14 -16.75
C LEU A 39 -6.16 0.73 -16.73
N GLU A 40 -5.33 0.41 -17.71
CA GLU A 40 -3.90 0.76 -17.75
C GLU A 40 -3.66 2.27 -17.82
N ASN A 41 -4.64 3.01 -18.37
CA ASN A 41 -4.57 4.46 -18.54
C ASN A 41 -5.42 5.25 -17.52
N GLU A 42 -6.08 4.55 -16.60
CA GLU A 42 -6.75 5.23 -15.48
C GLU A 42 -5.73 6.05 -14.67
N PRO A 43 -6.10 7.26 -14.19
CA PRO A 43 -5.21 8.05 -13.35
C PRO A 43 -5.01 7.39 -11.97
N GLU A 44 -4.02 7.88 -11.22
CA GLU A 44 -3.96 7.60 -9.77
C GLU A 44 -5.27 8.09 -9.11
N ARG A 45 -5.81 7.33 -8.15
CA ARG A 45 -7.17 7.50 -7.60
C ARG A 45 -8.31 7.21 -8.60
N GLY A 46 -8.00 6.67 -9.78
CA GLY A 46 -9.00 6.14 -10.71
C GLY A 46 -9.40 4.70 -10.39
N LYS A 47 -10.18 4.08 -11.28
CA LYS A 47 -10.77 2.74 -11.06
C LYS A 47 -9.71 1.65 -10.83
N ARG A 48 -8.54 1.79 -11.46
CA ARG A 48 -7.40 0.88 -11.25
C ARG A 48 -6.98 0.80 -9.78
N CYS A 49 -6.99 1.92 -9.06
CA CYS A 49 -6.61 1.95 -7.64
C CYS A 49 -7.59 1.15 -6.80
N THR A 50 -8.90 1.27 -7.06
CA THR A 50 -9.93 0.46 -6.39
C THR A 50 -9.70 -1.03 -6.60
N VAL A 51 -9.49 -1.50 -7.83
CA VAL A 51 -9.18 -2.91 -8.13
C VAL A 51 -7.92 -3.39 -7.39
N CYS A 52 -6.90 -2.53 -7.35
CA CYS A 52 -5.65 -2.78 -6.65
C CYS A 52 -5.84 -2.93 -5.13
N PHE A 53 -6.75 -2.15 -4.53
CA PHE A 53 -7.09 -2.24 -3.11
C PHE A 53 -7.97 -3.44 -2.83
N ASP A 54 -9.01 -3.67 -3.63
CA ASP A 54 -9.94 -4.80 -3.50
C ASP A 54 -9.17 -6.12 -3.44
N MET A 55 -8.26 -6.37 -4.39
CA MET A 55 -7.44 -7.59 -4.39
C MET A 55 -6.63 -7.79 -3.10
N ARG A 56 -6.08 -6.72 -2.53
CA ARG A 56 -5.30 -6.80 -1.28
C ARG A 56 -6.19 -7.04 -0.07
N PHE A 57 -7.30 -6.32 -0.01
CA PHE A 57 -8.23 -6.43 1.10
C PHE A 57 -9.00 -7.76 1.10
N GLU A 58 -9.34 -8.31 -0.07
CA GLU A 58 -9.89 -9.66 -0.20
C GLU A 58 -8.98 -10.69 0.46
N ARG A 59 -7.66 -10.61 0.21
CA ARG A 59 -6.67 -11.52 0.82
C ARG A 59 -6.51 -11.26 2.32
N SER A 60 -6.46 -10.00 2.75
CA SER A 60 -6.35 -9.65 4.17
C SER A 60 -7.57 -10.07 4.99
N ALA A 61 -8.78 -9.87 4.47
CA ALA A 61 -10.01 -10.27 5.13
C ALA A 61 -10.13 -11.81 5.22
N LEU A 62 -9.78 -12.52 4.14
CA LEU A 62 -9.71 -13.99 4.16
C LEU A 62 -8.72 -14.49 5.21
N TYR A 63 -7.51 -13.92 5.25
CA TYR A 63 -6.51 -14.31 6.24
C TYR A 63 -6.99 -14.04 7.68
N ALA A 64 -7.65 -12.90 7.91
CA ALA A 64 -8.21 -12.57 9.21
C ALA A 64 -9.24 -13.61 9.66
N HIS A 65 -10.17 -13.98 8.77
CA HIS A 65 -11.18 -15.01 9.00
C HIS A 65 -10.54 -16.39 9.30
N GLU A 66 -9.64 -16.86 8.44
CA GLU A 66 -8.97 -18.17 8.58
C GLU A 66 -8.15 -18.30 9.88
N ASN A 67 -7.73 -17.17 10.46
CA ASN A 67 -6.87 -17.13 11.65
C ASN A 67 -7.56 -16.51 12.87
N ASN A 68 -8.89 -16.36 12.87
CA ASN A 68 -9.69 -15.87 13.99
C ASN A 68 -9.35 -14.44 14.45
N PHE A 69 -8.92 -13.56 13.54
CA PHE A 69 -8.77 -12.13 13.82
C PHE A 69 -10.10 -11.41 13.59
N ASN A 70 -10.62 -10.74 14.63
CA ASN A 70 -11.88 -10.00 14.51
C ASN A 70 -11.77 -8.69 13.74
N TYR A 71 -10.55 -8.14 13.60
CA TYR A 71 -10.31 -6.86 12.95
C TYR A 71 -9.09 -6.92 12.05
N PHE A 72 -9.17 -6.21 10.92
CA PHE A 72 -8.00 -5.86 10.12
C PHE A 72 -8.02 -4.37 9.76
N ALA A 73 -6.84 -3.82 9.52
CA ALA A 73 -6.65 -2.42 9.17
C ALA A 73 -5.62 -2.28 8.05
N THR A 74 -5.40 -1.05 7.57
CA THR A 74 -4.38 -0.79 6.54
C THR A 74 -3.56 0.45 6.84
N THR A 75 -2.30 0.41 6.42
CA THR A 75 -1.43 1.58 6.36
C THR A 75 -1.69 2.44 5.12
N LEU A 76 -2.44 1.96 4.12
CA LEU A 76 -2.76 2.72 2.90
C LEU A 76 -3.44 4.06 3.23
N GLY A 77 -4.23 4.12 4.31
CA GLY A 77 -4.95 5.31 4.77
C GLY A 77 -4.05 6.48 5.16
N ILE A 78 -2.78 6.25 5.52
CA ILE A 78 -1.87 7.33 5.98
C ILE A 78 -1.46 8.29 4.85
N SER A 79 -1.45 7.82 3.60
CA SER A 79 -0.90 8.59 2.48
C SER A 79 -1.87 9.66 1.99
N ARG A 80 -1.51 10.94 2.11
CA ARG A 80 -2.28 12.07 1.55
C ARG A 80 -2.53 11.98 0.04
N TRP A 81 -1.73 11.18 -0.67
CA TRP A 81 -1.84 10.98 -2.11
C TRP A 81 -2.91 9.97 -2.50
N LYS A 82 -3.46 9.21 -1.55
CA LYS A 82 -4.54 8.26 -1.80
C LYS A 82 -5.90 8.83 -1.39
N ASP A 83 -6.92 8.42 -2.13
CA ASP A 83 -8.31 8.65 -1.76
C ASP A 83 -8.68 7.70 -0.61
N MET A 84 -9.02 8.29 0.54
CA MET A 84 -9.32 7.54 1.76
C MET A 84 -10.68 6.84 1.66
N ASN A 85 -11.65 7.43 0.94
CA ASN A 85 -12.95 6.80 0.75
C ASN A 85 -12.79 5.54 -0.10
N GLN A 86 -12.04 5.61 -1.20
CA GLN A 86 -11.76 4.43 -2.03
C GLN A 86 -11.10 3.30 -1.24
N ILE A 87 -10.14 3.62 -0.37
CA ILE A 87 -9.49 2.62 0.49
C ILE A 87 -10.50 2.01 1.46
N ASN A 88 -11.26 2.85 2.16
CA ASN A 88 -12.18 2.39 3.19
C ASN A 88 -13.34 1.59 2.60
N ASP A 89 -13.86 1.99 1.44
CA ASP A 89 -14.92 1.26 0.75
C ASP A 89 -14.43 -0.11 0.29
N SER A 90 -13.18 -0.22 -0.20
CA SER A 90 -12.57 -1.52 -0.52
C SER A 90 -12.38 -2.40 0.71
N GLY A 91 -11.95 -1.83 1.84
CA GLY A 91 -11.83 -2.55 3.11
C GLY A 91 -13.17 -3.07 3.61
N LYS A 92 -14.21 -2.22 3.59
CA LYS A 92 -15.59 -2.58 3.98
C LYS A 92 -16.15 -3.71 3.12
N ARG A 93 -16.09 -3.58 1.79
CA ARG A 93 -16.55 -4.63 0.85
C ARG A 93 -15.83 -5.97 1.05
N ALA A 94 -14.57 -5.96 1.45
CA ALA A 94 -13.84 -7.19 1.73
C ALA A 94 -14.26 -7.82 3.06
N ALA A 95 -14.48 -7.02 4.10
CA ALA A 95 -14.96 -7.46 5.40
C ALA A 95 -16.39 -8.04 5.33
N GLU A 96 -17.28 -7.42 4.55
CA GLU A 96 -18.68 -7.84 4.35
C GLU A 96 -18.85 -9.29 3.85
N ARG A 97 -17.78 -9.96 3.42
CA ARG A 97 -17.78 -11.37 3.02
C ARG A 97 -17.76 -12.34 4.19
N TYR A 98 -17.48 -11.86 5.41
CA TYR A 98 -17.30 -12.68 6.61
C TYR A 98 -18.06 -12.05 7.79
N GLU A 99 -18.74 -12.86 8.60
CA GLU A 99 -19.55 -12.38 9.73
C GLU A 99 -18.70 -12.00 10.96
N ASP A 100 -17.48 -12.55 11.04
CA ASP A 100 -16.58 -12.48 12.20
C ASP A 100 -15.43 -11.48 12.04
N VAL A 101 -15.33 -10.82 10.88
CA VAL A 101 -14.24 -9.90 10.53
C VAL A 101 -14.77 -8.49 10.26
N SER A 102 -14.17 -7.50 10.90
CA SER A 102 -14.46 -6.07 10.69
C SER A 102 -13.26 -5.30 10.15
N TYR A 103 -13.50 -4.39 9.22
CA TYR A 103 -12.47 -3.45 8.77
C TYR A 103 -12.41 -2.23 9.69
N TRP A 104 -11.24 -1.97 10.27
CA TRP A 104 -11.02 -0.80 11.12
C TRP A 104 -10.62 0.41 10.28
N ASP A 105 -11.61 1.25 9.96
CA ASP A 105 -11.47 2.41 9.07
C ASP A 105 -10.92 3.68 9.75
N PHE A 106 -10.15 3.50 10.84
CA PHE A 106 -9.61 4.62 11.62
C PHE A 106 -8.75 5.55 10.77
N ASN A 107 -8.96 6.86 10.93
CA ASN A 107 -8.20 7.86 10.21
C ASN A 107 -6.88 8.17 10.90
N TRP A 108 -5.86 7.37 10.58
CA TRP A 108 -4.48 7.52 11.08
C TRP A 108 -3.79 8.85 10.73
N ARG A 109 -4.38 9.70 9.87
CA ARG A 109 -3.79 11.02 9.54
C ARG A 109 -4.06 12.06 10.62
N LYS A 110 -5.14 11.90 11.38
CA LYS A 110 -5.58 12.83 12.43
C LYS A 110 -4.69 12.71 13.67
N ASP A 111 -4.87 13.65 14.59
CA ASP A 111 -4.26 13.62 15.93
C ASP A 111 -2.73 13.45 15.92
N GLY A 112 -2.08 14.06 14.93
CA GLY A 112 -0.62 14.03 14.78
C GLY A 112 -0.04 12.77 14.12
N GLY A 113 -0.87 11.81 13.70
CA GLY A 113 -0.39 10.56 13.10
C GLY A 113 0.43 10.74 11.82
N SER A 114 0.11 11.74 10.99
CA SER A 114 0.92 12.08 9.81
C SER A 114 2.34 12.52 10.19
N SER A 115 2.48 13.36 11.23
CA SER A 115 3.77 13.83 11.72
C SER A 115 4.56 12.69 12.36
N ARG A 116 3.88 11.83 13.13
CA ARG A 116 4.47 10.66 13.76
C ARG A 116 5.02 9.67 12.73
N MET A 117 4.30 9.46 11.62
CA MET A 117 4.78 8.63 10.52
C MET A 117 6.11 9.16 9.95
N ILE A 118 6.25 10.47 9.77
CA ILE A 118 7.49 11.08 9.27
C ILE A 118 8.63 10.95 10.29
N GLU A 119 8.36 11.17 11.58
CA GLU A 119 9.33 10.99 12.66
C GLU A 119 9.88 9.57 12.69
N ILE A 120 8.99 8.57 12.67
CA ILE A 120 9.38 7.15 12.64
C ILE A 120 10.16 6.86 11.36
N SER A 121 9.71 7.35 10.20
CA SER A 121 10.37 7.07 8.93
C SER A 121 11.81 7.57 8.88
N LYS A 122 12.08 8.78 9.42
CA LYS A 122 13.44 9.33 9.54
C LYS A 122 14.28 8.56 10.56
N ARG A 123 13.71 8.26 11.74
CA ARG A 123 14.42 7.52 12.80
C ARG A 123 14.85 6.13 12.34
N GLU A 124 14.00 5.45 11.57
CA GLU A 124 14.26 4.10 11.08
C GLU A 124 14.99 4.08 9.72
N ASN A 125 15.26 5.26 9.15
CA ASN A 125 15.85 5.47 7.84
C ASN A 125 15.17 4.62 6.76
N PHE A 126 13.84 4.73 6.65
CA PHE A 126 13.08 3.94 5.69
C PHE A 126 13.31 4.37 4.25
N TYR A 127 13.18 3.43 3.32
CA TYR A 127 13.18 3.67 1.90
C TYR A 127 12.02 4.59 1.51
N GLN A 128 12.36 5.74 0.94
CA GLN A 128 11.41 6.74 0.53
C GLN A 128 10.91 6.42 -0.89
N GLN A 129 9.81 5.68 -0.96
CA GLN A 129 9.08 5.47 -2.21
C GLN A 129 8.65 6.81 -2.84
N GLU A 130 8.74 6.91 -4.17
CA GLU A 130 8.40 8.12 -4.92
C GLU A 130 7.17 7.94 -5.83
N TYR A 131 6.51 6.78 -5.74
CA TYR A 131 5.33 6.37 -6.48
C TYR A 131 4.54 5.33 -5.66
N CYS A 132 3.33 4.96 -6.10
CA CYS A 132 2.46 4.05 -5.34
C CYS A 132 2.99 2.61 -5.22
N GLY A 133 3.96 2.21 -6.06
CA GLY A 133 4.49 0.84 -6.13
C GLY A 133 3.99 0.02 -7.33
N CYS A 134 2.94 0.45 -8.03
CA CYS A 134 2.51 -0.21 -9.27
C CYS A 134 3.23 0.34 -10.51
N VAL A 135 3.33 -0.48 -11.56
CA VAL A 135 4.07 -0.13 -12.79
C VAL A 135 3.49 1.11 -13.51
N TYR A 136 2.17 1.30 -13.45
CA TYR A 136 1.51 2.45 -14.08
C TYR A 136 1.77 3.75 -13.31
N SER A 137 1.76 3.71 -11.98
CA SER A 137 2.14 4.87 -11.14
C SER A 137 3.61 5.27 -11.36
N LEU A 138 4.50 4.29 -11.57
CA LEU A 138 5.90 4.56 -11.95
C LEU A 138 6.01 5.18 -13.35
N ARG A 139 5.27 4.63 -14.34
CA ARG A 139 5.21 5.15 -15.71
C ARG A 139 4.77 6.61 -15.71
N ASP A 140 3.67 6.91 -15.02
CA ASP A 140 3.05 8.22 -15.03
C ASP A 140 3.92 9.25 -14.29
N THR A 141 4.48 8.86 -13.13
CA THR A 141 5.42 9.72 -12.40
C THR A 141 6.68 10.02 -13.23
N ASN A 142 7.25 9.03 -13.91
CA ASN A 142 8.44 9.26 -14.74
C ASN A 142 8.14 10.08 -16.01
N ARG A 143 6.92 9.96 -16.57
CA ARG A 143 6.48 10.84 -17.67
C ARG A 143 6.44 12.30 -17.20
N TRP A 144 5.76 12.55 -16.08
CA TRP A 144 5.69 13.88 -15.49
C TRP A 144 7.08 14.43 -15.16
N ARG A 145 7.98 13.62 -14.58
CA ARG A 145 9.35 14.04 -14.29
C ARG A 145 10.10 14.47 -15.55
N ARG A 146 10.01 13.68 -16.63
CA ARG A 146 10.64 14.02 -17.91
C ARG A 146 10.11 15.33 -18.49
N GLU A 147 8.81 15.55 -18.45
CA GLU A 147 8.18 16.80 -18.90
C GLU A 147 8.62 18.02 -18.06
N ASN A 148 9.05 17.78 -16.82
CA ASN A 148 9.49 18.81 -15.89
C ASN A 148 11.03 18.83 -15.68
N ASN A 149 11.81 18.29 -16.63
CA ASN A 149 13.28 18.24 -16.58
C ASN A 149 13.86 17.63 -15.28
N ARG A 150 13.22 16.56 -14.79
CA ARG A 150 13.65 15.79 -13.62
C ARG A 150 14.08 14.39 -14.02
N ASP A 151 15.09 13.88 -13.33
CA ASP A 151 15.57 12.51 -13.52
C ASP A 151 14.52 11.46 -13.16
N ARG A 152 14.58 10.33 -13.86
CA ARG A 152 13.71 9.18 -13.59
C ARG A 152 13.92 8.68 -12.16
N ILE A 153 12.87 8.11 -11.59
CA ILE A 153 12.95 7.42 -10.30
C ILE A 153 13.93 6.26 -10.41
N ILE A 154 14.94 6.27 -9.54
CA ILE A 154 15.83 5.15 -9.30
C ILE A 154 15.37 4.50 -7.99
N ARG A 155 15.16 3.19 -8.01
CA ARG A 155 14.69 2.45 -6.83
C ARG A 155 15.85 2.21 -5.86
N GLY A 156 15.56 2.21 -4.57
CA GLY A 156 16.52 1.87 -3.51
C GLY A 156 17.63 2.90 -3.25
N VAL A 157 17.48 4.15 -3.70
CA VAL A 157 18.50 5.20 -3.48
C VAL A 157 18.08 6.27 -2.48
N LYS A 158 16.78 6.51 -2.33
CA LYS A 158 16.26 7.60 -1.51
C LYS A 158 15.73 7.05 -0.20
N PHE A 159 16.21 7.60 0.91
CA PHE A 159 15.79 7.21 2.25
C PHE A 159 15.40 8.44 3.05
N TYR A 160 14.53 8.25 4.04
CA TYR A 160 14.15 9.34 4.95
C TYR A 160 15.32 9.70 5.86
N SER A 161 15.70 10.98 5.83
CA SER A 161 16.70 11.63 6.70
C SER A 161 16.08 12.84 7.40
#